data_AF-A0A1X7VF90-F1
#
_entry.id   AF-A0A1X7VF90-F1
#
_cell.length_a   1.000
_cell.length_b   1.000
_cell.length_c   1.000
_cell.angle_alpha   90.00
_cell.angle_beta   90.00
_cell.angle_gamma   90.00
#
_symmetry.space_group_name_H-M   'P 1'
#
loop_
_entity.id
_entity.type
_entity.pdbx_description
1 polymer ?
#
loop_
_entity_poly.entity_id
_entity_poly.type
_entity_poly.pdbx_seq_one_letter_code
_entity_poly.pdbx_strand_id
1 'polypeptide(L)'
;MNCGFSLCLSSRSSLLSTLSLRRGDFMPIEENEVYEFKMHTNFTFEELPNWIKEGEKKATRRPISRNINAFLNSGRGGMIFLGINDDGFIIGINMSESQKEHLRVALEDVLSRYTPPVPLSLYQLTFLPVLVPDGQKAAHTTNPIQSDFKPHLVRTNRPCWCSILRLKREDRERIPLYVAQITVKPVVKIKIVRQLYLNEEDKCFIRRSASVHACSVSDIIRRTKEEVAEYYLKKEAISLSSTL
;
A
#
# COMPACT_ATOMS: atom_id res chain seq x y z
N MET A 1 -2.34 27.60 23.37
CA MET A 1 -1.93 26.18 23.27
C MET A 1 -3.04 25.42 22.55
N ASN A 2 -2.86 25.07 21.28
CA ASN A 2 -3.75 24.20 20.51
C ASN A 2 -2.87 23.33 19.61
N CYS A 3 -2.40 22.19 20.13
CA CYS A 3 -1.68 21.18 19.37
C CYS A 3 -2.70 20.16 18.82
N GLY A 4 -3.52 20.60 17.88
CA GLY A 4 -4.37 19.71 17.09
C GLY A 4 -3.63 19.29 15.83
N PHE A 5 -3.70 18.00 15.49
CA PHE A 5 -3.19 17.38 14.26
C PHE A 5 -1.68 17.10 14.16
N SER A 6 -1.20 16.20 15.01
CA SER A 6 -0.14 15.26 14.61
C SER A 6 -0.37 13.91 15.29
N LEU A 7 -1.47 13.24 14.92
CA LEU A 7 -1.60 11.81 15.19
C LEU A 7 -0.64 11.12 14.20
N CYS A 8 0.50 10.69 14.72
CA CYS A 8 1.54 10.00 13.97
C CYS A 8 0.93 8.80 13.21
N LEU A 9 1.33 8.56 11.95
CA LEU A 9 0.83 7.40 11.18
C LEU A 9 0.98 6.07 11.92
N SER A 10 1.96 5.97 12.83
CA SER A 10 2.12 4.82 13.73
C SER A 10 0.92 4.61 14.65
N SER A 11 0.35 5.66 15.24
CA SER A 11 -0.80 5.56 16.15
C SER A 11 -2.12 5.29 15.41
N ARG A 12 -2.22 5.69 14.15
CA ARG A 12 -3.39 5.39 13.30
C ARG A 12 -3.34 3.97 12.73
N SER A 13 -2.15 3.49 12.35
CA SER A 13 -1.95 2.09 11.96
C SER A 13 -2.29 1.13 13.10
N SER A 14 -1.96 1.47 14.35
CA SER A 14 -2.34 0.63 15.50
C SER A 14 -3.86 0.62 15.74
N LEU A 15 -4.55 1.76 15.56
CA LEU A 15 -6.02 1.84 15.72
C LEU A 15 -6.77 0.98 14.69
N LEU A 16 -6.31 0.93 13.44
CA LEU A 16 -6.91 0.08 12.42
C LEU A 16 -6.57 -1.40 12.61
N SER A 17 -5.42 -1.73 13.20
CA SER A 17 -5.06 -3.11 13.53
C SER A 17 -5.95 -3.75 14.61
N THR A 18 -6.60 -2.93 15.43
CA THR A 18 -7.57 -3.37 16.44
C THR A 18 -9.01 -3.40 15.94
N LEU A 19 -9.27 -2.90 14.72
CA LEU A 19 -10.61 -2.84 14.17
C LEU A 19 -11.04 -4.23 13.68
N SER A 20 -12.20 -4.69 14.15
CA SER A 20 -12.82 -5.92 13.63
C SER A 20 -13.51 -5.61 12.30
N LEU A 21 -12.83 -5.90 11.18
CA LEU A 21 -13.38 -5.73 9.83
C LEU A 21 -14.42 -6.81 9.54
N ARG A 22 -15.54 -6.46 8.88
CA ARG A 22 -16.52 -7.45 8.40
C ARG A 22 -16.74 -7.28 6.91
N ARG A 23 -16.94 -8.39 6.22
CA ARG A 23 -17.22 -8.40 4.78
C ARG A 23 -18.58 -7.75 4.53
N GLY A 24 -18.63 -6.82 3.57
CA GLY A 24 -19.84 -6.07 3.20
C GLY A 24 -20.01 -4.76 3.97
N ASP A 25 -19.26 -4.54 5.04
CA ASP A 25 -19.25 -3.25 5.73
C ASP A 25 -18.43 -2.22 4.95
N PHE A 26 -18.74 -0.93 5.16
CA PHE A 26 -17.90 0.17 4.71
C PHE A 26 -16.64 0.29 5.57
N MET A 27 -15.52 0.60 4.93
CA MET A 27 -14.32 1.00 5.63
C MET A 27 -14.57 2.33 6.35
N PRO A 28 -14.20 2.49 7.65
CA PRO A 28 -14.47 3.72 8.41
C PRO A 28 -13.52 4.88 8.05
N ILE A 29 -12.82 4.76 6.93
CA ILE A 29 -11.93 5.77 6.37
C ILE A 29 -12.21 5.86 4.87
N GLU A 30 -12.01 7.03 4.30
CA GLU A 30 -12.13 7.27 2.86
C GLU A 30 -10.75 7.36 2.21
N GLU A 31 -10.69 7.06 0.91
CA GLU A 31 -9.50 7.32 0.12
C GLU A 31 -9.14 8.81 0.18
N ASN A 32 -7.85 9.09 0.38
CA ASN A 32 -7.37 10.46 0.47
C ASN A 32 -5.88 10.54 0.13
N GLU A 33 -5.22 11.59 0.60
CA GLU A 33 -3.80 11.81 0.34
C GLU A 33 -2.86 10.81 1.03
N VAL A 34 -3.33 10.05 2.01
CA VAL A 34 -2.57 9.06 2.78
C VAL A 34 -3.22 7.68 2.81
N TYR A 35 -4.45 7.52 2.32
CA TYR A 35 -5.16 6.23 2.22
C TYR A 35 -5.52 5.92 0.77
N GLU A 36 -5.36 4.65 0.39
CA GLU A 36 -5.67 4.14 -0.93
C GLU A 36 -6.27 2.73 -0.83
N PHE A 37 -7.30 2.44 -1.60
CA PHE A 37 -7.96 1.15 -1.71
C PHE A 37 -7.65 0.48 -3.05
N LYS A 38 -7.48 -0.84 -2.99
CA LYS A 38 -7.27 -1.68 -4.19
C LYS A 38 -7.93 -3.03 -4.01
N MET A 39 -8.59 -3.51 -5.07
CA MET A 39 -9.18 -4.86 -5.09
C MET A 39 -8.26 -5.94 -5.71
N HIS A 40 -6.97 -5.66 -5.87
CA HIS A 40 -6.01 -6.59 -6.48
C HIS A 40 -4.67 -6.59 -5.74
N THR A 41 -3.83 -7.58 -6.05
CA THR A 41 -2.50 -7.78 -5.44
C THR A 41 -1.36 -7.69 -6.46
N ASN A 42 -1.61 -7.14 -7.65
CA ASN A 42 -0.59 -6.93 -8.67
C ASN A 42 0.32 -5.74 -8.29
N PHE A 43 1.56 -6.03 -7.92
CA PHE A 43 2.54 -5.03 -7.50
C PHE A 43 3.18 -4.31 -8.68
N THR A 44 3.47 -5.05 -9.75
CA THR A 44 4.29 -4.61 -10.88
C THR A 44 3.50 -4.63 -12.19
N PHE A 45 4.01 -3.96 -13.23
CA PHE A 45 3.37 -3.99 -14.55
C PHE A 45 3.35 -5.42 -15.13
N GLU A 46 4.42 -6.19 -14.94
CA GLU A 46 4.60 -7.55 -15.43
C GLU A 46 3.53 -8.52 -14.90
N GLU A 47 3.02 -8.27 -13.69
CA GLU A 47 1.97 -9.05 -13.04
C GLU A 47 0.56 -8.74 -13.55
N LEU A 48 0.36 -7.64 -14.28
CA LEU A 48 -0.95 -7.30 -14.80
C LEU A 48 -1.40 -8.32 -15.87
N PRO A 49 -2.71 -8.67 -15.90
CA PRO A 49 -3.27 -9.47 -16.99
C PRO A 49 -3.03 -8.83 -18.36
N ASN A 50 -2.85 -9.66 -19.40
CA ASN A 50 -2.56 -9.19 -20.76
C ASN A 50 -3.65 -8.27 -21.31
N TRP A 51 -4.92 -8.56 -21.05
CA TRP A 51 -6.04 -7.72 -21.47
C TRP A 51 -6.00 -6.30 -20.89
N ILE A 52 -5.27 -6.07 -19.79
CA ILE A 52 -5.04 -4.74 -19.22
C ILE A 52 -3.86 -4.05 -19.92
N LYS A 53 -2.83 -4.81 -20.27
CA LYS A 53 -1.61 -4.31 -20.93
C LYS A 53 -1.86 -3.92 -22.38
N GLU A 54 -2.67 -4.71 -23.08
CA GLU A 54 -2.97 -4.58 -24.51
C GLU A 54 -4.19 -3.70 -24.79
N GLY A 55 -4.93 -3.31 -23.76
CA GLY A 55 -6.16 -2.52 -23.92
C GLY A 55 -5.89 -1.09 -24.40
N GLU A 56 -6.62 -0.65 -25.42
CA GLU A 56 -6.58 0.73 -25.95
C GLU A 56 -7.13 1.78 -24.97
N LYS A 57 -7.98 1.35 -24.02
CA LYS A 57 -8.56 2.22 -22.99
C LYS A 57 -7.60 2.37 -21.81
N LYS A 58 -7.60 3.55 -21.17
CA LYS A 58 -6.87 3.79 -19.92
C LYS A 58 -7.20 2.69 -18.91
N ALA A 59 -6.26 1.78 -18.68
CA ALA A 59 -6.37 0.75 -17.66
C ALA A 59 -6.76 1.37 -16.31
N THR A 60 -7.91 0.94 -15.77
CA THR A 60 -8.37 1.30 -14.41
C THR A 60 -7.48 0.67 -13.35
N ARG A 61 -7.04 -0.57 -13.60
CA ARG A 61 -6.06 -1.27 -12.76
C ARG A 61 -4.66 -0.78 -13.05
N ARG A 62 -3.99 -0.23 -12.03
CA ARG A 62 -2.59 0.18 -12.09
C ARG A 62 -1.76 -0.62 -11.06
N PRO A 63 -0.46 -0.84 -11.32
CA PRO A 63 0.40 -1.53 -10.35
C PRO A 63 0.44 -0.82 -9.01
N ILE A 64 0.46 -1.58 -7.91
CA ILE A 64 0.52 -1.03 -6.54
C ILE A 64 1.84 -0.28 -6.31
N SER A 65 2.92 -0.66 -7.01
CA SER A 65 4.23 0.00 -6.94
C SER A 65 4.13 1.53 -7.11
N ARG A 66 3.32 1.98 -8.07
CA ARG A 66 3.11 3.42 -8.34
C ARG A 66 2.60 4.18 -7.12
N ASN A 67 1.70 3.58 -6.35
CA ASN A 67 1.14 4.19 -5.15
C ASN A 67 2.15 4.23 -4.02
N ILE A 68 2.93 3.15 -3.84
CA ILE A 68 4.02 3.12 -2.85
C ILE A 68 5.07 4.20 -3.18
N ASN A 69 5.47 4.29 -4.45
CA ASN A 69 6.42 5.29 -4.92
C ASN A 69 5.90 6.72 -4.68
N ALA A 70 4.62 6.96 -4.96
CA ALA A 70 3.96 8.23 -4.69
C ALA A 70 3.98 8.60 -3.20
N PHE A 71 3.69 7.66 -2.30
CA PHE A 71 3.73 7.92 -0.84
C PHE A 71 5.14 8.18 -0.33
N LEU A 72 6.15 7.46 -0.82
CA LEU A 72 7.56 7.69 -0.48
C LEU A 72 8.00 9.09 -0.89
N ASN A 73 7.74 9.47 -2.14
CA ASN A 73 8.19 10.75 -2.69
C ASN A 73 7.41 11.96 -2.15
N SER A 74 6.15 11.76 -1.74
CA SER A 74 5.38 12.78 -1.01
C SER A 74 5.89 13.02 0.42
N GLY A 75 6.75 12.16 0.96
CA GLY A 75 7.36 12.30 2.29
C GLY A 75 6.43 12.07 3.49
N ARG A 76 5.11 12.15 3.29
CA ARG A 76 4.08 11.94 4.31
C ARG A 76 3.82 10.47 4.62
N GLY A 77 4.29 9.54 3.79
CA GLY A 77 3.91 8.14 3.88
C GLY A 77 2.43 7.92 3.52
N GLY A 78 1.90 6.77 3.89
CA GLY A 78 0.52 6.41 3.60
C GLY A 78 0.23 4.93 3.85
N MET A 79 -1.00 4.52 3.58
CA MET A 79 -1.48 3.15 3.77
C MET A 79 -2.28 2.72 2.54
N ILE A 80 -1.98 1.54 2.02
CA ILE A 80 -2.71 0.91 0.93
C ILE A 80 -3.43 -0.31 1.48
N PHE A 81 -4.74 -0.38 1.28
CA PHE A 81 -5.57 -1.51 1.72
C PHE A 81 -5.97 -2.35 0.51
N LEU A 82 -5.50 -3.59 0.48
CA LEU A 82 -5.82 -4.57 -0.54
C LEU A 82 -7.00 -5.43 -0.08
N GLY A 83 -8.03 -5.55 -0.92
CA GLY A 83 -9.28 -6.25 -0.59
C GLY A 83 -10.44 -5.31 -0.26
N ILE A 84 -10.32 -4.03 -0.59
CA ILE A 84 -11.39 -3.03 -0.51
C ILE A 84 -11.68 -2.58 -1.95
N ASN A 85 -12.96 -2.47 -2.31
CA ASN A 85 -13.34 -1.98 -3.64
C ASN A 85 -13.28 -0.44 -3.71
N ASP A 86 -13.48 0.11 -4.92
CA ASP A 86 -13.37 1.55 -5.16
C ASP A 86 -14.48 2.35 -4.43
N ASP A 87 -15.60 1.71 -4.10
CA ASP A 87 -16.69 2.30 -3.31
C ASP A 87 -16.42 2.28 -1.79
N GLY A 88 -15.32 1.67 -1.33
CA GLY A 88 -14.95 1.58 0.09
C GLY A 88 -15.57 0.40 0.86
N PHE A 89 -16.24 -0.55 0.19
CA PHE A 89 -16.72 -1.77 0.80
C PHE A 89 -15.60 -2.79 1.04
N ILE A 90 -15.63 -3.41 2.22
CA ILE A 90 -14.71 -4.47 2.61
C ILE A 90 -15.13 -5.77 1.94
N ILE A 91 -14.34 -6.24 0.98
CA ILE A 91 -14.54 -7.53 0.31
C ILE A 91 -13.67 -8.61 0.95
N GLY A 92 -12.42 -8.25 1.26
CA GLY A 92 -11.37 -9.16 1.71
C GLY A 92 -10.81 -10.03 0.58
N ILE A 93 -9.71 -10.73 0.88
CA ILE A 93 -9.03 -11.66 -0.02
C ILE A 93 -8.81 -12.97 0.73
N ASN A 94 -9.20 -14.10 0.14
CA ASN A 94 -8.93 -15.42 0.73
C ASN A 94 -7.42 -15.70 0.67
N MET A 95 -6.77 -15.68 1.83
CA MET A 95 -5.33 -15.92 1.95
C MET A 95 -5.03 -17.06 2.91
N SER A 96 -4.37 -18.11 2.42
CA SER A 96 -3.63 -19.05 3.26
C SER A 96 -2.28 -18.46 3.66
N GLU A 97 -1.54 -19.12 4.56
CA GLU A 97 -0.19 -18.67 4.93
C GLU A 97 0.74 -18.58 3.71
N SER A 98 0.70 -19.54 2.78
CA SER A 98 1.44 -19.46 1.51
C SER A 98 1.02 -18.29 0.61
N GLN A 99 -0.20 -17.76 0.75
CA GLN A 99 -0.63 -16.56 0.01
C GLN A 99 -0.13 -15.29 0.70
N LYS A 100 -0.16 -15.25 2.03
CA LYS A 100 0.44 -14.16 2.81
C LYS A 100 1.94 -14.05 2.51
N GLU A 101 2.61 -15.19 2.44
CA GLU A 101 4.04 -15.24 2.12
C GLU A 101 4.34 -14.79 0.70
N HIS A 102 3.54 -15.21 -0.29
CA HIS A 102 3.64 -14.68 -1.65
C HIS A 102 3.55 -13.14 -1.64
N LEU A 103 2.59 -12.54 -0.94
CA LEU A 103 2.47 -11.08 -0.87
C LEU A 103 3.69 -10.41 -0.22
N ARG A 104 4.30 -11.03 0.80
CA ARG A 104 5.56 -10.52 1.39
C ARG A 104 6.69 -10.54 0.38
N VAL A 105 6.93 -11.69 -0.25
CA VAL A 105 7.98 -11.85 -1.28
C VAL A 105 7.77 -10.89 -2.44
N ALA A 106 6.54 -10.72 -2.93
CA ALA A 106 6.24 -9.80 -4.03
C ALA A 106 6.48 -8.33 -3.66
N LEU A 107 6.13 -7.93 -2.43
CA LEU A 107 6.39 -6.58 -1.92
C LEU A 107 7.89 -6.31 -1.75
N GLU A 108 8.63 -7.23 -1.15
CA GLU A 108 10.08 -7.10 -1.00
C GLU A 108 10.79 -7.06 -2.36
N ASP A 109 10.37 -7.94 -3.28
CA ASP A 109 10.88 -8.00 -4.64
C ASP A 109 10.74 -6.66 -5.37
N VAL A 110 9.53 -6.08 -5.40
CA VAL A 110 9.30 -4.82 -6.11
C VAL A 110 10.06 -3.65 -5.47
N LEU A 111 10.11 -3.58 -4.14
CA LEU A 111 10.76 -2.48 -3.42
C LEU A 111 12.30 -2.57 -3.43
N SER A 112 12.86 -3.78 -3.58
CA SER A 112 14.29 -3.98 -3.80
C SER A 112 14.77 -3.46 -5.16
N ARG A 113 13.85 -3.34 -6.14
CA ARG A 113 14.12 -2.85 -7.50
C ARG A 113 13.91 -1.35 -7.68
N TYR A 114 13.51 -0.64 -6.64
CA TYR A 114 13.45 0.82 -6.71
C TYR A 114 14.86 1.40 -6.80
N THR A 115 14.96 2.62 -7.31
CA THR A 115 16.22 3.36 -7.36
C THR A 115 16.10 4.62 -6.50
N PRO A 116 16.71 4.66 -5.30
CA PRO A 116 17.43 3.55 -4.63
C PRO A 116 16.47 2.49 -4.05
N PRO A 117 16.96 1.29 -3.71
CA PRO A 117 16.15 0.27 -3.05
C PRO A 117 15.54 0.77 -1.75
N VAL A 118 14.27 0.45 -1.50
CA VAL A 118 13.56 0.94 -0.31
C VAL A 118 13.93 0.10 0.92
N PRO A 119 14.45 0.71 2.00
CA PRO A 119 14.76 -0.03 3.23
C PRO A 119 13.52 -0.63 3.89
N LEU A 120 13.66 -1.83 4.47
CA LEU A 120 12.62 -2.50 5.27
C LEU A 120 12.06 -1.62 6.40
N SER A 121 12.86 -0.69 6.91
CA SER A 121 12.42 0.24 7.96
C SER A 121 11.35 1.22 7.51
N LEU A 122 11.20 1.47 6.20
CA LEU A 122 10.26 2.44 5.62
C LEU A 122 8.90 1.84 5.24
N TYR A 123 8.72 0.52 5.34
CA TYR A 123 7.43 -0.09 5.04
C TYR A 123 7.08 -1.24 5.99
N GLN A 124 5.82 -1.64 5.97
CA GLN A 124 5.29 -2.78 6.73
C GLN A 124 4.10 -3.38 5.98
N LEU A 125 3.98 -4.71 6.01
CA LEU A 125 2.81 -5.44 5.51
C LEU A 125 2.10 -6.12 6.68
N THR A 126 0.82 -5.80 6.86
CA THR A 126 -0.04 -6.33 7.93
C THR A 126 -1.27 -7.00 7.33
N PHE A 127 -1.69 -8.14 7.87
CA PHE A 127 -2.90 -8.85 7.44
C PHE A 127 -4.01 -8.68 8.47
N LEU A 128 -5.04 -7.91 8.12
CA LEU A 128 -6.20 -7.64 8.97
C LEU A 128 -7.29 -8.69 8.71
N PRO A 129 -7.69 -9.51 9.69
CA PRO A 129 -8.71 -10.52 9.49
C PRO A 129 -10.06 -9.87 9.19
N VAL A 130 -10.81 -10.45 8.24
CA VAL A 130 -12.16 -10.01 7.88
C VAL A 130 -13.14 -11.09 8.34
N LEU A 131 -14.08 -10.68 9.19
CA LEU A 131 -15.18 -11.51 9.65
C LEU A 131 -16.21 -11.67 8.54
N VAL A 132 -16.71 -12.89 8.39
CA VAL A 132 -17.87 -13.22 7.56
C VAL A 132 -19.08 -13.42 8.47
N PRO A 133 -20.30 -13.01 8.06
CA PRO A 133 -21.52 -13.30 8.81
C PRO A 133 -21.65 -14.81 9.12
N ASP A 134 -22.24 -15.14 10.28
CA ASP A 134 -22.29 -16.50 10.83
C ASP A 134 -22.82 -17.53 9.82
N GLY A 135 -22.07 -18.63 9.66
CA GLY A 135 -22.35 -19.73 8.73
C GLY A 135 -21.12 -20.19 7.94
N GLN A 136 -20.11 -19.32 7.77
CA GLN A 136 -18.83 -19.65 7.15
C GLN A 136 -17.74 -19.69 8.21
N LYS A 137 -17.58 -20.84 8.88
CA LYS A 137 -16.42 -21.07 9.74
C LYS A 137 -15.18 -21.06 8.86
N ALA A 138 -14.42 -19.96 8.89
CA ALA A 138 -13.05 -19.95 8.39
C ALA A 138 -12.26 -20.99 9.21
N ALA A 139 -11.94 -22.13 8.60
CA ALA A 139 -11.17 -23.14 9.29
C ALA A 139 -9.72 -22.65 9.39
N HIS A 140 -9.23 -22.50 10.61
CA HIS A 140 -7.80 -22.47 10.89
C HIS A 140 -7.24 -23.88 10.67
N THR A 141 -7.14 -24.34 9.42
CA THR A 141 -6.44 -25.59 9.13
C THR A 141 -4.95 -25.30 9.10
N THR A 142 -4.31 -25.54 10.25
CA THR A 142 -2.91 -25.25 10.62
C THR A 142 -1.90 -26.24 10.06
N ASN A 143 -2.22 -27.03 9.04
CA ASN A 143 -1.21 -27.92 8.48
C ASN A 143 -0.40 -27.18 7.42
N PRO A 144 0.88 -26.86 7.67
CA PRO A 144 1.78 -26.38 6.62
C PRO A 144 1.81 -27.46 5.54
N ILE A 145 1.20 -27.18 4.40
CA ILE A 145 1.38 -28.01 3.22
C ILE A 145 2.85 -27.88 2.87
N GLN A 146 3.57 -29.00 2.84
CA GLN A 146 4.98 -29.21 2.44
C GLN A 146 5.36 -28.45 1.15
N SER A 147 5.42 -27.14 1.23
CA SER A 147 5.72 -26.22 0.13
C SER A 147 6.70 -25.14 0.56
N ASP A 148 7.18 -25.21 1.81
CA ASP A 148 8.07 -24.24 2.48
C ASP A 148 9.41 -24.03 1.76
N PHE A 149 9.72 -24.83 0.73
CA PHE A 149 10.94 -24.70 -0.07
C PHE A 149 10.70 -24.32 -1.53
N LYS A 150 9.45 -24.21 -2.00
CA LYS A 150 9.21 -23.84 -3.40
C LYS A 150 9.13 -22.30 -3.52
N PRO A 151 10.05 -21.65 -4.26
CA PRO A 151 10.03 -20.20 -4.39
C PRO A 151 8.71 -19.73 -5.02
N HIS A 152 8.17 -18.62 -4.51
CA HIS A 152 7.01 -17.98 -5.11
C HIS A 152 7.38 -17.39 -6.48
N LEU A 153 6.43 -17.50 -7.41
CA LEU A 153 6.56 -16.92 -8.74
C LEU A 153 6.01 -15.49 -8.70
N VAL A 154 6.90 -14.51 -8.80
CA VAL A 154 6.63 -13.06 -8.83
C VAL A 154 6.99 -12.47 -10.20
N ARG A 155 6.64 -11.19 -10.46
CA ARG A 155 6.94 -10.48 -11.73
C ARG A 155 6.35 -11.15 -12.98
N THR A 156 5.22 -11.81 -12.84
CA THR A 156 4.55 -12.45 -13.97
C THR A 156 3.05 -12.51 -13.73
N ASN A 157 2.31 -12.50 -14.82
CA ASN A 157 0.86 -12.70 -14.80
C ASN A 157 0.46 -14.18 -14.69
N ARG A 158 1.43 -15.11 -14.73
CA ARG A 158 1.18 -16.55 -14.56
C ARG A 158 0.83 -16.86 -13.11
N PRO A 159 -0.12 -17.77 -12.85
CA PRO A 159 -0.49 -18.13 -11.49
C PRO A 159 0.66 -18.84 -10.79
N CYS A 160 1.04 -18.32 -9.62
CA CYS A 160 1.96 -19.00 -8.72
C CYS A 160 1.36 -20.32 -8.20
N TRP A 161 2.22 -21.27 -7.83
CA TRP A 161 1.81 -22.57 -7.30
C TRP A 161 0.87 -22.44 -6.09
N CYS A 162 1.06 -21.43 -5.23
CA CYS A 162 0.19 -21.23 -4.05
C CYS A 162 -1.23 -20.84 -4.46
N SER A 163 -1.38 -20.14 -5.59
CA SER A 163 -2.69 -19.77 -6.16
C SER A 163 -3.37 -20.98 -6.77
N ILE A 164 -2.62 -21.85 -7.43
CA ILE A 164 -3.12 -23.11 -7.97
C ILE A 164 -3.58 -24.03 -6.83
N LEU A 165 -2.78 -24.18 -5.76
CA LEU A 165 -3.15 -24.98 -4.59
C LEU A 165 -4.45 -24.46 -3.94
N ARG A 166 -4.55 -23.14 -3.76
CA ARG A 166 -5.77 -22.49 -3.27
C ARG A 166 -7.00 -22.83 -4.14
N LEU A 167 -6.82 -22.81 -5.45
CA LEU A 167 -7.85 -23.17 -6.45
C LEU A 167 -8.04 -24.67 -6.65
N LYS A 168 -7.32 -25.55 -5.94
CA LYS A 168 -7.52 -27.00 -6.01
C LYS A 168 -8.11 -27.57 -4.71
N ARG A 169 -8.02 -26.81 -3.62
CA ARG A 169 -8.68 -27.15 -2.35
C ARG A 169 -10.19 -27.36 -2.55
N GLU A 170 -10.74 -28.35 -1.88
CA GLU A 170 -12.20 -28.56 -1.80
C GLU A 170 -12.82 -27.58 -0.80
N ASP A 171 -12.07 -27.21 0.24
CA ASP A 171 -12.49 -26.33 1.34
C ASP A 171 -12.19 -24.83 1.09
N ARG A 172 -12.28 -24.34 -0.16
CA ARG A 172 -11.88 -22.95 -0.51
C ARG A 172 -12.66 -21.89 0.27
N GLU A 173 -13.90 -22.18 0.60
CA GLU A 173 -14.79 -21.31 1.38
C GLU A 173 -14.34 -21.20 2.85
N ARG A 174 -13.53 -22.14 3.33
CA ARG A 174 -12.97 -22.12 4.69
C ARG A 174 -11.67 -21.34 4.79
N ILE A 175 -11.11 -20.87 3.67
CA ILE A 175 -9.88 -20.05 3.68
C ILE A 175 -10.23 -18.68 4.25
N PRO A 176 -9.58 -18.23 5.34
CA PRO A 176 -9.92 -16.97 5.98
C PRO A 176 -9.71 -15.77 5.03
N LEU A 177 -10.57 -14.78 5.19
CA LEU A 177 -10.49 -13.51 4.48
C LEU A 177 -9.61 -12.52 5.23
N TYR A 178 -8.79 -11.80 4.47
CA TYR A 178 -7.95 -10.73 5.00
C TYR A 178 -8.03 -9.49 4.12
N VAL A 179 -7.90 -8.33 4.75
CA VAL A 179 -7.43 -7.10 4.08
C VAL A 179 -5.92 -7.03 4.32
N ALA A 180 -5.13 -6.93 3.24
CA ALA A 180 -3.69 -6.73 3.37
C ALA A 180 -3.39 -5.23 3.35
N GLN A 181 -2.78 -4.74 4.42
CA GLN A 181 -2.43 -3.35 4.63
C GLN A 181 -0.93 -3.16 4.40
N ILE A 182 -0.56 -2.37 3.39
CA ILE A 182 0.82 -1.90 3.18
C ILE A 182 0.94 -0.51 3.80
N THR A 183 1.78 -0.36 4.80
CA THR A 183 2.09 0.94 5.41
C THR A 183 3.42 1.44 4.88
N VAL A 184 3.43 2.65 4.32
CA VAL A 184 4.63 3.41 3.96
C VAL A 184 4.85 4.45 5.04
N LYS A 185 6.00 4.39 5.71
CA LYS A 185 6.31 5.29 6.82
C LYS A 185 6.71 6.67 6.30
N PRO A 186 6.36 7.76 7.02
CA PRO A 186 6.81 9.09 6.66
C PRO A 186 8.34 9.17 6.75
N VAL A 187 8.96 9.84 5.79
CA VAL A 187 10.41 10.07 5.80
C VAL A 187 10.67 11.34 6.59
N VAL A 188 10.76 11.19 7.91
CA VAL A 188 10.98 12.32 8.83
C VAL A 188 12.47 12.65 8.88
N LYS A 189 12.99 13.40 7.90
CA LYS A 189 14.30 14.06 8.04
C LYS A 189 14.33 15.46 7.42
N ILE A 190 14.80 16.39 8.26
CA ILE A 190 15.22 17.76 7.96
C ILE A 190 16.52 17.69 7.14
N LYS A 191 16.41 17.30 5.87
CA LYS A 191 17.43 17.60 4.87
C LYS A 191 16.72 18.33 3.74
N ILE A 192 17.32 19.42 3.28
CA ILE A 192 16.78 20.35 2.26
C ILE A 192 16.35 19.61 0.98
N VAL A 193 16.83 18.38 0.75
CA VAL A 193 16.46 17.52 -0.37
C VAL A 193 15.92 16.19 0.16
N ARG A 194 14.65 15.90 -0.11
CA ARG A 194 14.05 14.57 0.12
C ARG A 194 14.73 13.53 -0.77
N GLN A 195 15.01 12.34 -0.24
CA GLN A 195 15.47 11.22 -1.06
C GLN A 195 14.36 10.90 -2.08
N LEU A 196 14.74 10.97 -3.35
CA LEU A 196 13.86 10.60 -4.45
C LEU A 196 13.95 9.09 -4.69
N TYR A 197 12.80 8.46 -4.93
CA TYR A 197 12.70 7.07 -5.36
C TYR A 197 12.11 7.00 -6.76
N LEU A 198 12.79 6.29 -7.66
CA LEU A 198 12.23 5.79 -8.91
C LEU A 198 11.68 4.39 -8.66
N ASN A 199 10.56 4.06 -9.27
CA ASN A 199 9.99 2.72 -9.18
C ASN A 199 10.78 1.71 -10.03
N GLU A 200 10.29 0.47 -10.10
CA GLU A 200 10.87 -0.62 -10.87
C GLU A 200 10.91 -0.42 -12.40
N GLU A 201 10.25 0.64 -12.90
CA GLU A 201 10.25 1.06 -14.31
C GLU A 201 11.03 2.39 -14.51
N ASP A 202 11.86 2.78 -13.54
CA ASP A 202 12.60 4.06 -13.51
C ASP A 202 11.70 5.31 -13.59
N LYS A 203 10.43 5.19 -13.21
CA LYS A 203 9.45 6.29 -13.18
C LYS A 203 9.31 6.85 -11.78
N CYS A 204 9.07 8.16 -11.72
CA CYS A 204 8.77 8.84 -10.49
C CYS A 204 7.29 9.24 -10.42
N PHE A 205 6.68 8.95 -9.28
CA PHE A 205 5.32 9.32 -8.95
C PHE A 205 5.26 10.13 -7.66
N ILE A 206 4.26 11.01 -7.57
CA ILE A 206 3.94 11.79 -6.37
C ILE A 206 2.43 11.80 -6.15
N ARG A 207 2.01 11.78 -4.88
CA ARG A 207 0.60 11.89 -4.51
C ARG A 207 0.19 13.37 -4.46
N ARG A 208 -0.89 13.75 -5.14
CA ARG A 208 -1.51 15.10 -5.13
C ARG A 208 -3.02 14.97 -5.05
N SER A 209 -3.68 15.59 -4.06
CA SER A 209 -5.15 15.61 -3.97
C SER A 209 -5.77 14.21 -4.14
N ALA A 210 -5.24 13.23 -3.39
CA ALA A 210 -5.62 11.82 -3.46
C ALA A 210 -5.36 11.09 -4.80
N SER A 211 -4.68 11.72 -5.76
CA SER A 211 -4.33 11.12 -7.07
C SER A 211 -2.83 10.89 -7.21
N VAL A 212 -2.46 9.88 -8.02
CA VAL A 212 -1.05 9.58 -8.35
C VAL A 212 -0.67 10.22 -9.68
N HIS A 213 0.33 11.08 -9.65
CA HIS A 213 0.85 11.78 -10.84
C HIS A 213 2.27 11.34 -11.14
N ALA A 214 2.55 11.07 -12.40
CA ALA A 214 3.93 11.00 -12.88
C ALA A 214 4.56 12.40 -12.76
N CYS A 215 5.81 12.47 -12.36
CA CYS A 215 6.52 13.74 -12.23
C CYS A 215 7.98 13.61 -12.67
N SER A 216 8.51 14.70 -13.23
CA SER A 216 9.93 14.81 -13.52
C SER A 216 10.72 15.13 -12.24
N VAL A 217 12.03 14.90 -12.26
CA VAL A 217 12.93 15.34 -11.18
C VAL A 217 12.80 16.86 -10.97
N SER A 218 12.66 17.63 -12.05
CA SER A 218 12.47 19.08 -12.02
C SER A 218 11.22 19.50 -11.25
N ASP A 219 10.10 18.77 -11.42
CA ASP A 219 8.86 19.03 -10.68
C ASP A 219 9.02 18.86 -9.18
N ILE A 220 9.85 17.90 -8.77
CA ILE A 220 10.07 17.55 -7.36
C ILE A 220 11.00 18.57 -6.72
N ILE A 221 12.05 18.99 -7.42
CA ILE A 221 12.93 20.07 -6.95
C ILE A 221 12.12 21.35 -6.77
N ARG A 222 11.31 21.72 -7.76
CA ARG A 222 10.45 22.91 -7.68
C ARG A 222 9.53 22.84 -6.46
N ARG A 223 8.87 21.70 -6.23
CA ARG A 223 8.00 21.50 -5.06
C ARG A 223 8.74 21.53 -3.74
N THR A 224 9.90 20.91 -3.68
CA THR A 224 10.72 20.93 -2.45
C THR A 224 11.09 22.37 -2.09
N LYS A 225 11.38 23.21 -3.11
CA LYS A 225 11.61 24.65 -2.89
C LYS A 225 10.35 25.37 -2.42
N GLU A 226 9.19 25.11 -3.02
CA GLU A 226 7.89 25.69 -2.61
C GLU A 226 7.55 25.33 -1.16
N GLU A 227 7.62 24.04 -0.79
CA GLU A 227 7.32 23.56 0.57
C GLU A 227 8.30 24.12 1.62
N VAL A 228 9.58 24.25 1.27
CA VAL A 228 10.59 24.86 2.14
C VAL A 228 10.30 26.35 2.32
N ALA A 229 9.95 27.07 1.26
CA ALA A 229 9.60 28.49 1.34
C ALA A 229 8.35 28.71 2.22
N GLU A 230 7.29 27.93 2.02
CA GLU A 230 6.08 27.95 2.86
C GLU A 230 6.39 27.68 4.34
N TYR A 231 7.28 26.73 4.62
CA TYR A 231 7.70 26.43 5.99
C TYR A 231 8.38 27.64 6.66
N TYR A 232 9.30 28.31 5.96
CA TYR A 232 9.98 29.50 6.50
C TYR A 232 9.02 30.67 6.70
N LEU A 233 8.13 30.94 5.74
CA LEU A 233 7.09 31.97 5.88
C LEU A 233 6.18 31.71 7.09
N LYS A 234 5.76 30.45 7.29
CA LYS A 234 4.93 30.08 8.44
C LYS A 234 5.68 30.21 9.76
N LYS A 235 6.98 29.89 9.78
CA LYS A 235 7.84 30.05 10.96
C LYS A 235 8.00 31.52 11.33
N GLU A 236 8.19 32.40 10.36
CA GLU A 236 8.27 33.86 10.57
C GLU A 236 6.95 34.41 11.11
N ALA A 237 5.81 34.03 10.54
CA ALA A 237 4.48 34.43 11.04
C ALA A 237 4.20 33.99 12.49
N ILE A 238 4.66 32.79 12.87
CA ILE A 238 4.55 32.29 14.25
C ILE A 238 5.47 33.07 15.20
N SER A 239 6.67 33.45 14.77
CA SER A 239 7.58 34.27 15.58
C SER A 239 7.04 35.68 15.83
N LEU A 240 6.41 36.30 14.83
CA LEU A 240 5.82 37.63 14.96
C LEU A 240 4.56 37.64 15.85
N SER A 241 3.77 36.56 15.83
CA SER A 241 2.55 36.44 16.65
C SER A 241 2.80 36.01 18.10
N SER A 242 4.04 35.66 18.47
CA SER A 242 4.43 35.31 19.85
C SER A 242 5.17 36.44 20.58
N THR A 243 5.34 37.59 19.92
CA THR A 243 5.99 38.80 20.47
C THR A 243 4.99 39.93 20.75
N LEU A 244 3.69 39.68 20.54
CA LEU A 244 2.55 40.51 20.92
C LEU A 244 1.79 39.83 22.06
#